data_AF-A0A7J9WVG6-F1
#
_entry.id   AF-A0A7J9WVG6-F1
#
_cell.length_a   1.000
_cell.length_b   1.000
_cell.length_c   1.000
_cell.angle_alpha   90.00
_cell.angle_beta   90.00
_cell.angle_gamma   90.00
#
_symmetry.space_group_name_H-M   'P 1'
#
loop_
_entity.id
_entity.type
_entity.pdbx_description
1 polymer ?
#
loop_
_entity_poly.entity_id
_entity_poly.type
_entity_poly.pdbx_seq_one_letter_code
_entity_poly.pdbx_strand_id
1 'polypeptide(L)'
;MSDHRLTCHSIALPLRGFLDGAHSSAGTVLGSSSAAVYLALGDAVVALTARSVPLMPNGATVVENEGLDAFESGAGVRLSAAGVRGGRVEVVWDRAGLVDLSVPDNQGYDARDVARKGRELLGAMGHDSDPITAIADARPELVAGEGFDGVRLLLAALRDEQPEAAADAARVLTGRGPGLTPDGDDLLAAAAAAMIAFERPAGLNRKVARELRSALLVHDLGERTGALSVTLLRSAARGQVIDPVRALLDLSVERATWMGALGRLERIGHGTGGTYALGCALGALALAGSYRRN
;
A
#
# COMPACT_ATOMS: atom_id res chain seq x y z
N MET A 1 2.96 -36.13 0.94
CA MET A 1 3.12 -35.56 2.29
C MET A 1 3.89 -34.26 2.14
N SER A 2 3.60 -33.22 2.92
CA SER A 2 4.37 -31.97 2.91
C SER A 2 5.62 -32.15 3.77
N ASP A 3 6.79 -31.82 3.22
CA ASP A 3 8.07 -31.95 3.92
C ASP A 3 8.40 -30.68 4.74
N HIS A 4 7.74 -29.55 4.43
CA HIS A 4 7.90 -28.29 5.14
C HIS A 4 6.56 -27.79 5.64
N ARG A 5 6.40 -27.71 6.96
CA ARG A 5 5.20 -27.16 7.61
C ARG A 5 5.57 -25.87 8.34
N LEU A 6 4.93 -24.77 7.95
CA LEU A 6 5.12 -23.44 8.52
C LEU A 6 3.88 -23.02 9.30
N THR A 7 4.08 -22.28 10.38
CA THR A 7 3.02 -21.80 11.25
C THR A 7 2.80 -20.32 11.01
N CYS A 8 1.55 -19.92 10.79
CA CYS A 8 1.23 -18.52 10.67
C CYS A 8 1.26 -17.83 12.04
N HIS A 9 1.99 -16.72 12.11
CA HIS A 9 2.01 -15.84 13.27
C HIS A 9 0.81 -14.88 13.27
N SER A 10 0.56 -14.23 12.13
CA SER A 10 -0.49 -13.23 12.00
C SER A 10 -1.09 -13.18 10.59
N ILE A 11 -2.37 -12.83 10.52
CA ILE A 11 -3.13 -12.67 9.29
C ILE A 11 -3.73 -11.27 9.28
N ALA A 12 -3.58 -10.57 8.17
CA ALA A 12 -4.26 -9.30 7.96
C ALA A 12 -5.78 -9.52 7.85
N LEU A 13 -6.58 -8.71 8.55
CA LEU A 13 -8.05 -8.81 8.48
C LEU A 13 -8.61 -8.81 7.05
N PRO A 14 -8.09 -8.04 6.07
CA PRO A 14 -8.57 -8.11 4.69
C PRO A 14 -8.35 -9.50 4.06
N LEU A 15 -7.22 -10.15 4.32
CA LEU A 15 -6.98 -11.53 3.90
C LEU A 15 -7.93 -12.50 4.61
N ARG A 16 -8.21 -12.30 5.91
CA ARG A 16 -9.19 -13.12 6.62
C ARG A 16 -10.58 -13.04 5.98
N GLY A 17 -11.05 -11.84 5.63
CA GLY A 17 -12.32 -11.67 4.92
C GLY A 17 -12.36 -12.35 3.55
N PHE A 18 -11.25 -12.32 2.81
CA PHE A 18 -11.09 -13.07 1.56
C PHE A 18 -11.20 -14.60 1.78
N LEU A 19 -10.56 -15.12 2.84
CA LEU A 19 -10.61 -16.53 3.22
C LEU A 19 -12.01 -16.99 3.64
N ASP A 20 -12.77 -16.15 4.34
CA ASP A 20 -14.13 -16.49 4.78
C ASP A 20 -15.12 -16.58 3.60
N GLY A 21 -14.90 -15.81 2.54
CA GLY A 21 -15.69 -15.88 1.31
C GLY A 21 -15.25 -17.00 0.36
N ALA A 22 -13.99 -17.43 0.42
CA ALA A 22 -13.43 -18.46 -0.44
C ALA A 22 -13.42 -19.83 0.25
N HIS A 23 -14.33 -20.74 -0.12
CA HIS A 23 -14.31 -22.12 0.39
C HIS A 23 -12.95 -22.81 0.14
N SER A 24 -12.39 -22.61 -1.06
CA SER A 24 -11.00 -22.89 -1.41
C SER A 24 -10.69 -22.25 -2.76
N SER A 25 -9.49 -21.69 -2.91
CA SER A 25 -9.03 -21.08 -4.16
C SER A 25 -7.77 -21.78 -4.66
N ALA A 26 -7.77 -22.17 -5.93
CA ALA A 26 -6.57 -22.62 -6.63
C ALA A 26 -5.81 -21.40 -7.19
N GLY A 27 -4.49 -21.50 -7.22
CA GLY A 27 -3.63 -20.42 -7.68
C GLY A 27 -2.26 -20.91 -8.11
N THR A 28 -1.37 -19.96 -8.36
CA THR A 28 0.02 -20.22 -8.74
C THR A 28 0.98 -19.37 -7.93
N VAL A 29 2.18 -19.89 -7.67
CA VAL A 29 3.28 -19.11 -7.09
C VAL A 29 3.80 -18.14 -8.15
N LEU A 30 3.75 -16.84 -7.88
CA LEU A 30 4.35 -15.81 -8.74
C LEU A 30 5.87 -15.73 -8.54
N GLY A 31 6.31 -15.90 -7.31
CA GLY A 31 7.72 -15.87 -6.92
C GLY A 31 7.88 -16.11 -5.43
N SER A 32 9.05 -16.61 -5.05
CA SER A 32 9.40 -16.92 -3.67
C SER A 32 10.84 -16.49 -3.36
N SER A 33 11.08 -16.29 -2.07
CA SER A 33 12.36 -16.01 -1.45
C SER A 33 12.28 -16.46 0.01
N SER A 34 13.39 -16.39 0.74
CA SER A 34 13.37 -16.65 2.19
C SER A 34 12.46 -15.68 2.95
N ALA A 35 12.27 -14.46 2.44
CA ALA A 35 11.53 -13.40 3.12
C ALA A 35 10.05 -13.31 2.73
N ALA A 36 9.68 -13.74 1.52
CA ALA A 36 8.32 -13.63 1.03
C ALA A 36 8.02 -14.61 -0.12
N VAL A 37 6.75 -15.02 -0.20
CA VAL A 37 6.17 -15.70 -1.36
C VAL A 37 4.87 -15.00 -1.76
N TYR A 38 4.67 -14.82 -3.06
CA TYR A 38 3.48 -14.19 -3.64
C TYR A 38 2.67 -15.23 -4.42
N LEU A 39 1.38 -15.32 -4.11
CA LEU A 39 0.48 -16.33 -4.64
C LEU A 39 -0.63 -15.65 -5.45
N ALA A 40 -0.68 -15.89 -6.76
CA ALA A 40 -1.77 -15.42 -7.60
C ALA A 40 -3.00 -16.33 -7.43
N LEU A 41 -4.14 -15.74 -7.06
CA LEU A 41 -5.39 -16.42 -6.75
C LEU A 41 -6.53 -15.65 -7.42
N GLY A 42 -6.82 -15.97 -8.69
CA GLY A 42 -7.77 -15.21 -9.49
C GLY A 42 -7.26 -13.79 -9.77
N ASP A 43 -8.02 -12.79 -9.32
CA ASP A 43 -7.71 -11.36 -9.49
C ASP A 43 -6.98 -10.73 -8.29
N ALA A 44 -6.57 -11.55 -7.32
CA ALA A 44 -5.86 -11.13 -6.13
C ALA A 44 -4.51 -11.84 -5.99
N VAL A 45 -3.57 -11.17 -5.33
CA VAL A 45 -2.32 -11.77 -4.86
C VAL A 45 -2.37 -11.91 -3.36
N VAL A 46 -2.00 -13.07 -2.82
CA VAL A 46 -1.76 -13.26 -1.39
C VAL A 46 -0.27 -13.29 -1.11
N ALA A 47 0.17 -12.50 -0.12
CA ALA A 47 1.57 -12.46 0.29
C ALA A 47 1.76 -13.26 1.59
N LEU A 48 2.66 -14.24 1.60
CA LEU A 48 3.14 -14.83 2.85
C LEU A 48 4.54 -14.30 3.11
N THR A 49 4.78 -13.76 4.29
CA THR A 49 6.02 -13.06 4.61
C THR A 49 6.68 -13.58 5.88
N ALA A 50 8.00 -13.51 5.95
CA ALA A 50 8.74 -13.69 7.20
C ALA A 50 8.51 -12.49 8.14
N ARG A 51 8.78 -12.66 9.44
CA ARG A 51 8.60 -11.59 10.45
C ARG A 51 9.44 -10.33 10.22
N SER A 52 10.49 -10.42 9.43
CA SER A 52 11.34 -9.28 9.05
C SER A 52 10.67 -8.35 8.04
N VAL A 53 9.66 -8.83 7.31
CA VAL A 53 8.92 -8.06 6.31
C VAL A 53 7.60 -7.59 6.92
N PRO A 54 7.29 -6.29 6.86
CA PRO A 54 6.05 -5.78 7.43
C PRO A 54 4.81 -6.43 6.81
N LEU A 55 3.80 -6.68 7.64
CA LEU A 55 2.57 -7.35 7.23
C LEU A 55 1.81 -6.51 6.20
N MET A 56 1.55 -7.11 5.03
CA MET A 56 0.79 -6.51 3.94
C MET A 56 -0.73 -6.75 4.12
N PRO A 57 -1.59 -5.85 3.61
CA PRO A 57 -3.04 -5.98 3.76
C PRO A 57 -3.62 -7.25 3.13
N ASN A 58 -2.97 -7.76 2.07
CA ASN A 58 -3.31 -8.98 1.37
C ASN A 58 -2.53 -10.20 1.88
N GLY A 59 -1.97 -10.15 3.09
CA GLY A 59 -0.96 -11.10 3.51
C GLY A 59 -1.10 -11.68 4.90
N ALA A 60 -0.19 -12.61 5.17
CA ALA A 60 0.01 -13.28 6.43
C ALA A 60 1.50 -13.39 6.72
N THR A 61 1.88 -13.31 7.99
CA THR A 61 3.27 -13.50 8.43
C THR A 61 3.44 -14.90 9.02
N VAL A 62 4.50 -15.60 8.67
CA VAL A 62 4.87 -16.90 9.25
C VAL A 62 5.82 -16.74 10.44
N VAL A 63 5.81 -17.70 11.37
CA VAL A 63 6.67 -17.69 12.56
C VAL A 63 8.11 -17.97 12.16
N GLU A 64 8.30 -18.91 11.25
CA GLU A 64 9.59 -19.36 10.77
C GLU A 64 10.24 -18.27 9.88
N ASN A 65 11.55 -18.13 9.98
CA ASN A 65 12.30 -17.15 9.17
C ASN A 65 12.78 -17.75 7.82
N GLU A 66 12.56 -19.04 7.60
CA GLU A 66 13.02 -19.82 6.46
C GLU A 66 11.92 -20.78 5.99
N GLY A 67 12.02 -21.26 4.74
CA GLY A 67 11.10 -22.25 4.17
C GLY A 67 10.03 -21.66 3.23
N LEU A 68 9.92 -20.34 3.12
CA LEU A 68 9.09 -19.71 2.09
C LEU A 68 9.68 -19.84 0.68
N ASP A 69 11.00 -19.97 0.57
CA ASP A 69 11.75 -20.24 -0.66
C ASP A 69 11.52 -21.67 -1.19
N ALA A 70 10.98 -22.57 -0.37
CA ALA A 70 10.59 -23.91 -0.81
C ALA A 70 9.32 -23.92 -1.71
N PHE A 71 8.62 -22.79 -1.83
CA PHE A 71 7.61 -22.63 -2.88
C PHE A 71 8.29 -22.44 -4.24
N GLU A 72 8.00 -23.31 -5.20
CA GLU A 72 8.55 -23.20 -6.56
C GLU A 72 7.75 -22.21 -7.41
N SER A 73 8.40 -21.24 -8.05
CA SER A 73 7.77 -20.31 -8.98
C SER A 73 7.02 -21.05 -10.10
N GLY A 74 5.79 -20.64 -10.38
CA GLY A 74 4.90 -21.29 -11.35
C GLY A 74 4.17 -22.52 -10.81
N ALA A 75 4.52 -23.04 -9.63
CA ALA A 75 3.84 -24.19 -9.05
C ALA A 75 2.40 -23.86 -8.63
N GLY A 76 1.53 -24.86 -8.73
CA GLY A 76 0.15 -24.75 -8.26
C GLY A 76 0.06 -24.70 -6.73
N VAL A 77 -0.81 -23.83 -6.23
CA VAL A 77 -1.13 -23.72 -4.80
C VAL A 77 -2.63 -23.80 -4.55
N ARG A 78 -2.99 -24.19 -3.34
CA ARG A 78 -4.36 -24.15 -2.84
C ARG A 78 -4.43 -23.36 -1.55
N LEU A 79 -5.26 -22.33 -1.54
CA LEU A 79 -5.62 -21.55 -0.37
C LEU A 79 -6.96 -22.05 0.19
N SER A 80 -7.07 -22.12 1.51
CA SER A 80 -8.31 -22.45 2.22
C SER A 80 -8.33 -21.82 3.61
N ALA A 81 -9.45 -21.94 4.32
CA ALA A 81 -9.58 -21.53 5.72
C ALA A 81 -8.65 -22.28 6.70
N ALA A 82 -7.98 -23.37 6.28
CA ALA A 82 -7.00 -24.10 7.09
C ALA A 82 -5.55 -23.65 6.84
N GLY A 83 -5.25 -23.11 5.66
CA GLY A 83 -3.89 -22.83 5.26
C GLY A 83 -3.67 -22.60 3.77
N VAL A 84 -2.40 -22.45 3.41
CA VAL A 84 -1.89 -22.60 2.04
C VAL A 84 -1.20 -23.95 1.91
N ARG A 85 -1.42 -24.63 0.79
CA ARG A 85 -0.65 -25.82 0.41
C ARG A 85 -0.13 -25.69 -1.01
N GLY A 86 1.16 -25.95 -1.22
CA GLY A 86 1.80 -25.89 -2.52
C GLY A 86 3.03 -26.79 -2.56
N GLY A 87 3.09 -27.71 -3.53
CA GLY A 87 4.19 -28.68 -3.62
C GLY A 87 4.44 -29.41 -2.29
N ARG A 88 5.63 -29.20 -1.73
CA ARG A 88 6.08 -29.79 -0.46
C ARG A 88 5.82 -28.90 0.76
N VAL A 89 5.25 -27.72 0.58
CA VAL A 89 5.05 -26.72 1.64
C VAL A 89 3.58 -26.66 2.06
N GLU A 90 3.36 -26.61 3.37
CA GLU A 90 2.07 -26.34 4.00
C GLU A 90 2.25 -25.19 5.00
N VAL A 91 1.44 -24.14 4.87
CA VAL A 91 1.36 -23.05 5.83
C VAL A 91 0.02 -23.13 6.52
N VAL A 92 0.00 -23.28 7.84
CA VAL A 92 -1.23 -23.43 8.63
C VAL A 92 -1.59 -22.15 9.36
N TRP A 93 -2.88 -21.80 9.39
CA TRP A 93 -3.39 -20.60 10.07
C TRP A 93 -3.59 -20.76 11.58
N ASP A 94 -3.22 -21.91 12.15
CA ASP A 94 -3.53 -22.26 13.54
C ASP A 94 -3.01 -21.21 14.52
N ARG A 95 -3.93 -20.63 15.32
CA ARG A 95 -3.68 -19.58 16.32
C ARG A 95 -3.06 -18.29 15.78
N ALA A 96 -3.16 -18.02 14.48
CA ALA A 96 -2.67 -16.76 13.92
C ALA A 96 -3.41 -15.55 14.52
N GLY A 97 -2.65 -14.55 14.97
CA GLY A 97 -3.22 -13.28 15.43
C GLY A 97 -3.85 -12.51 14.27
N LEU A 98 -5.00 -11.89 14.50
CA LEU A 98 -5.62 -11.02 13.51
C LEU A 98 -5.12 -9.59 13.68
N VAL A 99 -4.70 -8.98 12.56
CA VAL A 99 -4.18 -7.61 12.56
C VAL A 99 -5.07 -6.73 11.69
N ASP A 100 -5.59 -5.66 12.28
CA ASP A 100 -6.29 -4.61 11.55
C ASP A 100 -5.26 -3.66 10.92
N LEU A 101 -5.34 -3.56 9.60
CA LEU A 101 -4.49 -2.75 8.76
C LEU A 101 -5.26 -1.59 8.12
N SER A 102 -6.40 -1.24 8.70
CA SER A 102 -7.18 -0.07 8.32
C SER A 102 -6.43 1.21 8.67
N VAL A 103 -6.46 2.19 7.76
CA VAL A 103 -5.96 3.54 8.04
C VAL A 103 -6.74 4.16 9.22
N PRO A 104 -6.07 4.99 10.03
CA PRO A 104 -6.72 5.68 11.14
C PRO A 104 -7.75 6.70 10.62
N ASP A 105 -8.83 6.91 11.36
CA ASP A 105 -9.88 7.85 10.96
C ASP A 105 -9.60 9.31 11.36
N ASN A 106 -8.55 9.52 12.17
CA ASN A 106 -8.05 10.81 12.65
C ASN A 106 -9.17 11.76 13.12
N GLN A 107 -10.16 11.23 13.84
CA GLN A 107 -11.19 12.05 14.45
C GLN A 107 -10.60 13.03 15.47
N GLY A 108 -11.11 14.27 15.47
CA GLY A 108 -10.70 15.32 16.42
C GLY A 108 -9.50 16.16 15.98
N TYR A 109 -8.90 15.86 14.82
CA TYR A 109 -7.84 16.67 14.21
C TYR A 109 -8.37 17.59 13.12
N ASP A 110 -7.58 18.59 12.72
CA ASP A 110 -7.93 19.53 11.66
C ASP A 110 -6.90 19.55 10.50
N ALA A 111 -7.17 20.37 9.48
CA ALA A 111 -6.32 20.50 8.31
C ALA A 111 -4.90 21.01 8.64
N ARG A 112 -4.71 21.75 9.75
CA ARG A 112 -3.39 22.22 10.19
C ARG A 112 -2.57 21.07 10.74
N ASP A 113 -3.19 20.15 11.47
CA ASP A 113 -2.54 18.93 11.94
C ASP A 113 -2.09 18.04 10.78
N VAL A 114 -2.96 17.86 9.77
CA VAL A 114 -2.63 17.13 8.53
C VAL A 114 -1.44 17.79 7.82
N ALA A 115 -1.48 19.12 7.65
CA ALA A 115 -0.38 19.85 7.02
C ALA A 115 0.93 19.75 7.81
N ARG A 116 0.86 19.77 9.15
CA ARG A 116 2.03 19.59 10.03
C ARG A 116 2.61 18.21 9.83
N LYS A 117 1.79 17.15 9.86
CA LYS A 117 2.24 15.77 9.63
C LYS A 117 2.91 15.62 8.26
N GLY A 118 2.32 16.17 7.20
CA GLY A 118 2.91 16.14 5.86
C GLY A 118 4.29 16.81 5.80
N ARG A 119 4.46 17.99 6.42
CA ARG A 119 5.77 18.67 6.51
C ARG A 119 6.78 17.88 7.34
N GLU A 120 6.34 17.31 8.46
CA GLU A 120 7.21 16.51 9.32
C GLU A 120 7.72 15.25 8.64
N LEU A 121 6.87 14.58 7.85
CA LEU A 121 7.26 13.43 7.04
C LEU A 121 8.27 13.84 5.97
N LEU A 122 8.00 14.89 5.18
CA LEU A 122 8.94 15.38 4.16
C LEU A 122 10.31 15.73 4.77
N GLY A 123 10.32 16.51 5.85
CA GLY A 123 11.58 16.88 6.52
C GLY A 123 12.32 15.69 7.12
N ALA A 124 11.60 14.66 7.62
CA ALA A 124 12.22 13.43 8.09
C ALA A 124 12.89 12.62 6.98
N MET A 125 12.38 12.71 5.75
CA MET A 125 13.00 12.13 4.54
C MET A 125 14.09 13.04 3.93
N GLY A 126 14.41 14.17 4.57
CA GLY A 126 15.45 15.09 4.10
C GLY A 126 15.00 16.05 2.99
N HIS A 127 13.69 16.21 2.80
CA HIS A 127 13.12 17.13 1.81
C HIS A 127 12.53 18.37 2.48
N ASP A 128 13.23 19.50 2.36
CA ASP A 128 12.75 20.82 2.79
C ASP A 128 12.13 21.64 1.63
N SER A 129 12.14 21.07 0.42
CA SER A 129 11.61 21.68 -0.80
C SER A 129 10.10 21.48 -0.94
N ASP A 130 9.50 22.11 -1.95
CA ASP A 130 8.08 21.91 -2.23
C ASP A 130 7.80 20.45 -2.66
N PRO A 131 6.54 19.97 -2.48
CA PRO A 131 6.11 18.62 -2.83
C PRO A 131 6.59 18.07 -4.18
N ILE A 132 6.59 18.89 -5.24
CA ILE A 132 6.93 18.45 -6.59
C ILE A 132 8.45 18.28 -6.73
N THR A 133 9.22 19.20 -6.15
CA THR A 133 10.68 19.09 -6.14
C THR A 133 11.13 17.87 -5.33
N ALA A 134 10.54 17.63 -4.16
CA ALA A 134 10.88 16.48 -3.31
C ALA A 134 10.77 15.13 -4.07
N ILE A 135 9.69 14.94 -4.84
CA ILE A 135 9.50 13.71 -5.62
C ILE A 135 10.32 13.65 -6.89
N ALA A 136 10.60 14.78 -7.53
CA ALA A 136 11.51 14.82 -8.66
C ALA A 136 12.95 14.42 -8.25
N ASP A 137 13.40 14.90 -7.09
CA ASP A 137 14.72 14.57 -6.54
C ASP A 137 14.79 13.12 -6.06
N ALA A 138 13.75 12.65 -5.36
CA ALA A 138 13.73 11.32 -4.80
C ALA A 138 13.52 10.21 -5.84
N ARG A 139 12.74 10.49 -6.91
CA ARG A 139 12.27 9.50 -7.89
C ARG A 139 12.38 10.03 -9.33
N PRO A 140 13.60 10.23 -9.85
CA PRO A 140 13.80 10.77 -11.20
C PRO A 140 13.17 9.89 -12.29
N GLU A 141 13.17 8.56 -12.14
CA GLU A 141 12.54 7.63 -13.09
C GLU A 141 11.01 7.77 -13.11
N LEU A 142 10.40 7.99 -11.95
CA LEU A 142 8.96 8.22 -11.84
C LEU A 142 8.58 9.50 -12.58
N VAL A 143 9.34 10.58 -12.41
CA VAL A 143 8.99 11.89 -13.00
C VAL A 143 9.50 12.09 -14.43
N ALA A 144 10.29 11.18 -15.00
CA ALA A 144 10.82 11.34 -16.37
C ALA A 144 9.70 11.44 -17.44
N GLY A 145 9.83 12.32 -18.43
CA GLY A 145 8.82 12.50 -19.48
C GLY A 145 7.46 12.92 -18.90
N GLU A 146 6.37 12.25 -19.30
CA GLU A 146 5.01 12.58 -18.84
C GLU A 146 4.78 12.32 -17.33
N GLY A 147 5.68 11.60 -16.65
CA GLY A 147 5.54 11.28 -15.24
C GLY A 147 5.45 12.51 -14.32
N PHE A 148 6.21 13.56 -14.63
CA PHE A 148 6.16 14.83 -13.92
C PHE A 148 4.76 15.47 -13.99
N ASP A 149 4.14 15.46 -15.16
CA ASP A 149 2.77 15.95 -15.34
C ASP A 149 1.75 15.08 -14.60
N GLY A 150 1.93 13.76 -14.61
CA GLY A 150 1.09 12.83 -13.84
C GLY A 150 1.11 13.15 -12.33
N VAL A 151 2.29 13.36 -11.75
CA VAL A 151 2.44 13.76 -10.34
C VAL A 151 1.79 15.12 -10.08
N ARG A 152 2.04 16.12 -10.93
CA ARG A 152 1.46 17.46 -10.79
C ARG A 152 -0.07 17.42 -10.86
N LEU A 153 -0.62 16.63 -11.79
CA LEU A 153 -2.07 16.40 -11.92
C LEU A 153 -2.64 15.73 -10.68
N LEU A 154 -1.97 14.72 -10.12
CA LEU A 154 -2.41 14.06 -8.89
C LEU A 154 -2.52 15.08 -7.75
N LEU A 155 -1.45 15.83 -7.47
CA LEU A 155 -1.44 16.79 -6.37
C LEU A 155 -2.47 17.91 -6.56
N ALA A 156 -2.65 18.39 -7.79
CA ALA A 156 -3.70 19.35 -8.12
C ALA A 156 -5.09 18.75 -7.92
N ALA A 157 -5.33 17.51 -8.35
CA ALA A 157 -6.60 16.83 -8.21
C ALA A 157 -7.01 16.64 -6.74
N LEU A 158 -6.05 16.27 -5.88
CA LEU A 158 -6.29 16.16 -4.43
C LEU A 158 -6.61 17.53 -3.82
N ARG A 159 -5.82 18.56 -4.16
CA ARG A 159 -5.98 19.91 -3.62
C ARG A 159 -7.26 20.59 -4.08
N ASP A 160 -7.58 20.46 -5.36
CA ASP A 160 -8.69 21.17 -6.01
C ASP A 160 -9.96 20.30 -6.12
N GLU A 161 -9.96 19.11 -5.51
CA GLU A 161 -11.11 18.19 -5.44
C GLU A 161 -11.65 17.78 -6.83
N GLN A 162 -10.74 17.37 -7.74
CA GLN A 162 -11.06 17.11 -9.15
C GLN A 162 -10.90 15.61 -9.52
N PRO A 163 -11.98 14.80 -9.47
CA PRO A 163 -11.93 13.38 -9.85
C PRO A 163 -11.42 13.11 -11.27
N GLU A 164 -11.77 13.96 -12.24
CA GLU A 164 -11.32 13.79 -13.62
C GLU A 164 -9.79 13.96 -13.76
N ALA A 165 -9.23 14.98 -13.10
CA ALA A 165 -7.77 15.17 -13.06
C ALA A 165 -7.06 14.02 -12.30
N ALA A 166 -7.70 13.44 -11.28
CA ALA A 166 -7.18 12.25 -10.61
C ALA A 166 -7.15 11.03 -11.54
N ALA A 167 -8.16 10.87 -12.39
CA ALA A 167 -8.18 9.81 -13.41
C ALA A 167 -7.08 10.01 -14.46
N ASP A 168 -6.87 11.25 -14.92
CA ASP A 168 -5.80 11.59 -15.85
C ASP A 168 -4.43 11.30 -15.25
N ALA A 169 -4.20 11.72 -14.00
CA ALA A 169 -2.99 11.40 -13.26
C ALA A 169 -2.76 9.89 -13.14
N ALA A 170 -3.81 9.13 -12.79
CA ALA A 170 -3.71 7.68 -12.65
C ALA A 170 -3.36 6.99 -13.97
N ARG A 171 -3.91 7.44 -15.11
CA ARG A 171 -3.54 6.88 -16.43
C ARG A 171 -2.06 7.07 -16.78
N VAL A 172 -1.46 8.18 -16.33
CA VAL A 172 -0.04 8.50 -16.56
C VAL A 172 0.87 7.73 -15.59
N LEU A 173 0.46 7.59 -14.33
CA LEU A 173 1.31 7.06 -13.26
C LEU A 173 1.22 5.53 -13.14
N THR A 174 0.11 4.90 -13.52
CA THR A 174 -0.07 3.45 -13.35
C THR A 174 1.00 2.68 -14.11
N GLY A 175 1.68 1.75 -13.43
CA GLY A 175 2.73 0.90 -14.01
C GLY A 175 4.08 1.60 -14.22
N ARG A 176 4.22 2.85 -13.77
CA ARG A 176 5.43 3.65 -14.00
C ARG A 176 6.50 3.39 -12.95
N GLY A 177 7.67 2.95 -13.40
CA GLY A 177 8.79 2.56 -12.54
C GLY A 177 9.04 1.04 -12.56
N PRO A 178 10.18 0.57 -12.05
CA PRO A 178 10.54 -0.84 -12.08
C PRO A 178 9.87 -1.65 -10.96
N GLY A 179 9.92 -2.98 -11.08
CA GLY A 179 9.59 -3.91 -10.00
C GLY A 179 8.14 -4.42 -9.98
N LEU A 180 7.82 -5.20 -8.94
CA LEU A 180 6.48 -5.79 -8.75
C LEU A 180 5.43 -4.77 -8.30
N THR A 181 5.89 -3.67 -7.71
CA THR A 181 5.14 -2.51 -7.23
C THR A 181 5.84 -1.27 -7.78
N PRO A 182 5.53 -0.87 -9.03
CA PRO A 182 6.07 0.34 -9.63
C PRO A 182 5.84 1.58 -8.76
N ASP A 183 6.81 2.49 -8.74
CA ASP A 183 6.75 3.73 -7.95
C ASP A 183 5.47 4.55 -8.19
N GLY A 184 4.98 4.59 -9.42
CA GLY A 184 3.74 5.28 -9.76
C GLY A 184 2.53 4.66 -9.08
N ASP A 185 2.49 3.34 -8.94
CA ASP A 185 1.41 2.65 -8.24
C ASP A 185 1.52 2.82 -6.72
N ASP A 186 2.74 2.81 -6.18
CA ASP A 186 3.00 3.07 -4.76
C ASP A 186 2.56 4.50 -4.38
N LEU A 187 2.82 5.48 -5.25
CA LEU A 187 2.33 6.85 -5.09
C LEU A 187 0.81 6.94 -5.12
N LEU A 188 0.16 6.27 -6.08
CA LEU A 188 -1.31 6.23 -6.18
C LEU A 188 -1.94 5.54 -4.97
N ALA A 189 -1.33 4.46 -4.47
CA ALA A 189 -1.78 3.74 -3.29
C ALA A 189 -1.66 4.62 -2.03
N ALA A 190 -0.52 5.31 -1.87
CA ALA A 190 -0.32 6.26 -0.79
C ALA A 190 -1.32 7.42 -0.82
N ALA A 191 -1.61 7.97 -2.01
CA ALA A 191 -2.63 9.00 -2.18
C ALA A 191 -4.03 8.51 -1.80
N ALA A 192 -4.41 7.30 -2.24
CA ALA A 192 -5.70 6.70 -1.88
C ALA A 192 -5.85 6.50 -0.37
N ALA A 193 -4.79 6.02 0.29
CA ALA A 193 -4.74 5.84 1.74
C ALA A 193 -4.82 7.17 2.49
N ALA A 194 -4.07 8.18 2.06
CA ALA A 194 -4.10 9.53 2.62
C ALA A 194 -5.48 10.18 2.51
N MET A 195 -6.19 10.01 1.38
CA MET A 195 -7.56 10.50 1.22
C MET A 195 -8.49 9.92 2.29
N ILE A 196 -8.38 8.63 2.62
CA ILE A 196 -9.25 8.01 3.63
C ILE A 196 -8.82 8.46 5.03
N ALA A 197 -7.51 8.48 5.31
CA ALA A 197 -7.01 8.88 6.62
C ALA A 197 -7.31 10.34 6.95
N PHE A 198 -7.38 11.21 5.93
CA PHE A 198 -7.49 12.65 6.12
C PHE A 198 -8.78 13.27 5.57
N GLU A 199 -9.74 12.50 5.01
CA GLU A 199 -10.97 13.09 4.44
C GLU A 199 -11.72 13.95 5.47
N ARG A 200 -11.79 13.51 6.73
CA ARG A 200 -12.45 14.27 7.81
C ARG A 200 -11.66 15.49 8.28
N PRO A 201 -10.40 15.37 8.75
CA PRO A 201 -9.65 16.53 9.24
C PRO A 201 -9.38 17.56 8.14
N ALA A 202 -9.27 17.15 6.87
CA ALA A 202 -9.14 18.08 5.74
C ALA A 202 -10.46 18.73 5.30
N GLY A 203 -11.61 18.28 5.83
CA GLY A 203 -12.94 18.76 5.42
C GLY A 203 -13.35 18.32 4.01
N LEU A 204 -12.74 17.27 3.47
CA LEU A 204 -13.04 16.75 2.14
C LEU A 204 -14.46 16.19 2.09
N ASN A 205 -15.22 16.59 1.07
CA ASN A 205 -16.55 16.05 0.86
C ASN A 205 -16.50 14.52 0.67
N ARG A 206 -17.26 13.75 1.46
CA ARG A 206 -17.24 12.28 1.43
C ARG A 206 -17.61 11.67 0.07
N LYS A 207 -18.46 12.34 -0.72
CA LYS A 207 -18.80 11.91 -2.08
C LYS A 207 -17.59 12.13 -3.00
N VAL A 208 -16.99 13.31 -2.96
CA VAL A 208 -15.81 13.64 -3.76
C VAL A 208 -14.61 12.77 -3.37
N ALA A 209 -14.39 12.51 -2.08
CA ALA A 209 -13.36 11.59 -1.60
C ALA A 209 -13.52 10.19 -2.21
N ARG A 210 -14.76 9.71 -2.35
CA ARG A 210 -15.04 8.42 -2.99
C ARG A 210 -14.77 8.47 -4.50
N GLU A 211 -15.19 9.54 -5.17
CA GLU A 211 -14.97 9.73 -6.61
C GLU A 211 -13.47 9.83 -6.94
N LEU A 212 -12.70 10.60 -6.15
CA LEU A 212 -11.25 10.69 -6.25
C LEU A 212 -10.59 9.30 -6.13
N ARG A 213 -10.94 8.52 -5.10
CA ARG A 213 -10.39 7.17 -4.90
C ARG A 213 -10.76 6.20 -6.02
N SER A 214 -12.00 6.27 -6.49
CA SER A 214 -12.45 5.47 -7.64
C SER A 214 -11.70 5.85 -8.92
N ALA A 215 -11.39 7.13 -9.11
CA ALA A 215 -10.64 7.63 -10.27
C ALA A 215 -9.20 7.11 -10.32
N LEU A 216 -8.58 6.78 -9.18
CA LEU A 216 -7.25 6.17 -9.14
C LEU A 216 -7.23 4.72 -9.66
N LEU A 217 -8.38 4.06 -9.73
CA LEU A 217 -8.53 2.69 -10.22
C LEU A 217 -8.96 2.73 -11.70
N VAL A 218 -8.01 2.99 -12.59
CA VAL A 218 -8.27 3.02 -14.04
C VAL A 218 -8.85 1.69 -14.55
N HIS A 219 -9.74 1.75 -15.55
CA HIS A 219 -10.46 0.58 -16.05
C HIS A 219 -9.56 -0.56 -16.58
N ASP A 220 -8.40 -0.22 -17.13
CA ASP A 220 -7.39 -1.11 -17.70
C ASP A 220 -6.21 -1.37 -16.75
N LEU A 221 -6.43 -1.20 -15.43
CA LEU A 221 -5.39 -1.30 -14.39
C LEU A 221 -4.56 -2.59 -14.48
N GLY A 222 -5.21 -3.74 -14.74
CA GLY A 222 -4.54 -5.04 -14.85
C GLY A 222 -3.69 -5.22 -16.12
N GLU A 223 -3.90 -4.38 -17.14
CA GLU A 223 -3.08 -4.37 -18.35
C GLU A 223 -1.86 -3.44 -18.20
N ARG A 224 -1.95 -2.44 -17.30
CA ARG A 224 -0.91 -1.44 -17.06
C ARG A 224 0.11 -1.81 -15.99
N THR A 225 -0.27 -2.62 -15.01
CA THR A 225 0.63 -3.03 -13.93
C THR A 225 0.44 -4.48 -13.48
N GLY A 226 1.39 -4.99 -12.69
CA GLY A 226 1.38 -6.36 -12.19
C GLY A 226 0.30 -6.62 -11.14
N ALA A 227 -0.18 -7.87 -11.06
CA ALA A 227 -1.28 -8.28 -10.19
C ALA A 227 -1.08 -7.95 -8.69
N LEU A 228 0.17 -7.95 -8.20
CA LEU A 228 0.47 -7.54 -6.83
C LEU A 228 0.15 -6.06 -6.62
N SER A 229 0.63 -5.21 -7.52
CA SER A 229 0.35 -3.77 -7.49
C SER A 229 -1.15 -3.47 -7.60
N VAL A 230 -1.86 -4.14 -8.51
CA VAL A 230 -3.33 -4.06 -8.61
C VAL A 230 -4.00 -4.39 -7.27
N THR A 231 -3.55 -5.46 -6.61
CA THR A 231 -4.09 -5.90 -5.31
C THR A 231 -3.85 -4.84 -4.22
N LEU A 232 -2.65 -4.28 -4.16
CA LEU A 232 -2.28 -3.28 -3.16
C LEU A 232 -2.97 -1.94 -3.38
N LEU A 233 -3.08 -1.48 -4.62
CA LEU A 233 -3.78 -0.23 -4.95
C LEU A 233 -5.28 -0.34 -4.62
N ARG A 234 -5.91 -1.48 -4.93
CA ARG A 234 -7.31 -1.75 -4.52
C ARG A 234 -7.47 -1.83 -3.00
N SER A 235 -6.49 -2.38 -2.30
CA SER A 235 -6.49 -2.44 -0.83
C SER A 235 -6.38 -1.03 -0.25
N ALA A 236 -5.46 -0.21 -0.75
CA ALA A 236 -5.28 1.17 -0.31
C ALA A 236 -6.51 2.04 -0.59
N ALA A 237 -7.18 1.85 -1.73
CA ALA A 237 -8.45 2.51 -2.06
C ALA A 237 -9.62 2.11 -1.14
N ARG A 238 -9.49 1.02 -0.40
CA ARG A 238 -10.41 0.58 0.68
C ARG A 238 -9.89 0.96 2.07
N GLY A 239 -8.77 1.64 2.17
CA GLY A 239 -8.16 2.08 3.42
C GLY A 239 -7.32 1.00 4.10
N GLN A 240 -6.89 -0.02 3.36
CA GLN A 240 -6.10 -1.13 3.87
C GLN A 240 -4.66 -0.98 3.40
N VAL A 241 -3.74 -0.78 4.33
CA VAL A 241 -2.34 -0.44 4.03
C VAL A 241 -1.37 -1.37 4.74
N ILE A 242 -0.10 -1.31 4.39
CA ILE A 242 0.94 -2.02 5.13
C ILE A 242 1.14 -1.38 6.53
N ASP A 243 1.47 -2.17 7.55
CA ASP A 243 1.54 -1.71 8.96
C ASP A 243 2.32 -0.39 9.16
N PRO A 244 3.53 -0.18 8.60
CA PRO A 244 4.26 1.07 8.80
C PRO A 244 3.51 2.30 8.29
N VAL A 245 2.80 2.17 7.16
CA VAL A 245 2.03 3.27 6.56
C VAL A 245 0.89 3.71 7.47
N ARG A 246 0.25 2.77 8.18
CA ARG A 246 -0.81 3.10 9.15
C ARG A 246 -0.29 4.09 10.21
N ALA A 247 0.92 3.88 10.73
CA ALA A 247 1.53 4.79 11.69
C ALA A 247 1.97 6.14 11.07
N LEU A 248 2.34 6.15 9.79
CA LEU A 248 2.62 7.40 9.07
C LEU A 248 1.36 8.25 8.85
N LEU A 249 0.19 7.63 8.73
CA LEU A 249 -1.09 8.32 8.52
C LEU A 249 -1.82 8.65 9.82
N ASP A 250 -1.34 8.15 10.96
CA ASP A 250 -1.94 8.39 12.27
C ASP A 250 -1.45 9.72 12.88
N LEU A 251 -2.39 10.60 13.20
CA LEU A 251 -2.13 11.90 13.83
C LEU A 251 -2.04 11.79 15.37
N SER A 252 -2.44 10.67 15.95
CA SER A 252 -2.41 10.42 17.39
C SER A 252 -1.13 9.75 17.89
N VAL A 253 -0.34 9.16 16.99
CA VAL A 253 0.92 8.52 17.37
C VAL A 253 2.04 9.53 17.54
N GLU A 254 2.84 9.31 18.58
CA GLU A 254 4.02 10.13 18.86
C GLU A 254 5.07 10.08 17.74
N ARG A 255 5.88 11.14 17.68
CA ARG A 255 6.95 11.27 16.67
C ARG A 255 7.90 10.08 16.62
N ALA A 256 8.34 9.60 17.79
CA ALA A 256 9.24 8.46 17.85
C ALA A 256 8.65 7.20 17.21
N THR A 257 7.35 6.97 17.42
CA THR A 257 6.62 5.81 16.89
C THR A 257 6.53 5.84 15.37
N TRP A 258 6.08 6.96 14.79
CA TRP A 258 5.97 7.04 13.34
C TRP A 258 7.33 7.16 12.64
N MET A 259 8.35 7.75 13.28
CA MET A 259 9.74 7.71 12.77
C MET A 259 10.28 6.28 12.70
N GLY A 260 10.02 5.47 13.73
CA GLY A 260 10.37 4.05 13.72
C GLY A 260 9.62 3.28 12.62
N ALA A 261 8.39 3.68 12.29
CA ALA A 261 7.65 3.12 11.17
C ALA A 261 8.22 3.54 9.82
N LEU A 262 8.61 4.82 9.66
CA LEU A 262 9.28 5.32 8.46
C LEU A 262 10.54 4.50 8.16
N GLY A 263 11.43 4.31 9.15
CA GLY A 263 12.63 3.50 8.97
C GLY A 263 12.38 2.00 8.76
N ARG A 264 11.19 1.47 9.11
CA ARG A 264 10.77 0.12 8.68
C ARG A 264 10.31 0.13 7.23
N LEU A 265 9.55 1.16 6.83
CA LEU A 265 9.01 1.31 5.50
C LEU A 265 10.12 1.51 4.47
N GLU A 266 11.11 2.36 4.73
CA GLU A 266 12.26 2.62 3.84
C GLU A 266 13.13 1.38 3.58
N ARG A 267 13.06 0.37 4.46
CA ARG A 267 13.74 -0.92 4.26
C ARG A 267 12.96 -1.87 3.34
N ILE A 268 11.75 -1.50 2.91
CA ILE A 268 10.92 -2.30 2.01
C ILE A 268 11.28 -2.01 0.55
N GLY A 269 11.89 -3.01 -0.09
CA GLY A 269 12.22 -2.97 -1.52
C GLY A 269 13.26 -1.91 -1.87
N HIS A 270 13.65 -1.85 -3.15
CA HIS A 270 14.67 -0.91 -3.65
C HIS A 270 14.16 0.54 -3.83
N GLY A 271 12.90 0.83 -3.50
CA GLY A 271 12.31 2.17 -3.72
C GLY A 271 10.87 2.32 -3.23
N THR A 272 10.08 1.24 -3.28
CA THR A 272 8.66 1.19 -2.88
C THR A 272 8.38 1.85 -1.54
N GLY A 273 9.12 1.49 -0.50
CA GLY A 273 8.95 2.06 0.83
C GLY A 273 9.04 3.59 0.86
N GLY A 274 10.10 4.13 0.27
CA GLY A 274 10.29 5.58 0.22
C GLY A 274 9.26 6.29 -0.67
N THR A 275 8.82 5.67 -1.76
CA THR A 275 7.79 6.26 -2.65
C THR A 275 6.45 6.34 -1.94
N TYR A 276 6.10 5.28 -1.22
CA TYR A 276 4.87 5.23 -0.43
C TYR A 276 4.90 6.27 0.71
N ALA A 277 6.02 6.38 1.43
CA ALA A 277 6.22 7.38 2.48
C ALA A 277 6.07 8.81 1.93
N LEU A 278 6.72 9.07 0.79
CA LEU A 278 6.62 10.33 0.08
C LEU A 278 5.18 10.62 -0.32
N GLY A 279 4.49 9.67 -0.95
CA GLY A 279 3.08 9.81 -1.31
C GLY A 279 2.17 10.13 -0.14
N CYS A 280 2.42 9.57 1.06
CA CYS A 280 1.67 9.92 2.28
C CYS A 280 1.88 11.40 2.66
N ALA A 281 3.14 11.87 2.61
CA ALA A 281 3.48 13.24 2.93
C ALA A 281 2.87 14.24 1.93
N LEU A 282 2.99 13.95 0.63
CA LEU A 282 2.45 14.78 -0.43
C LEU A 282 0.91 14.80 -0.41
N GLY A 283 0.27 13.65 -0.20
CA GLY A 283 -1.18 13.53 -0.06
C GLY A 283 -1.71 14.35 1.11
N ALA A 284 -1.05 14.28 2.27
CA ALA A 284 -1.38 15.12 3.42
C ALA A 284 -1.32 16.62 3.10
N LEU A 285 -0.24 17.07 2.43
CA LEU A 285 -0.07 18.48 2.08
C LEU A 285 -1.09 18.97 1.04
N ALA A 286 -1.40 18.14 0.03
CA ALA A 286 -2.39 18.47 -0.98
C ALA A 286 -3.79 18.61 -0.37
N LEU A 287 -4.21 17.62 0.44
CA LEU A 287 -5.53 17.61 1.10
C LEU A 287 -5.69 18.75 2.10
N ALA A 288 -4.66 19.06 2.88
CA ALA A 288 -4.71 20.21 3.79
C ALA A 288 -4.77 21.56 3.05
N GLY A 289 -4.32 21.61 1.80
CA GLY A 289 -4.42 22.78 0.93
C GLY A 289 -5.87 23.08 0.50
N SER A 290 -6.70 22.05 0.31
CA SER A 290 -8.12 22.16 -0.05
C SER A 290 -8.92 22.99 0.96
N TYR A 291 -8.62 22.81 2.24
CA TYR A 291 -9.30 23.49 3.34
C TYR A 291 -9.18 25.03 3.29
N ARG A 292 -8.13 25.59 2.69
CA ARG A 292 -7.91 27.06 2.67
C ARG A 292 -8.86 27.84 1.76
N ARG A 293 -9.79 27.18 1.04
CA ARG A 293 -10.71 27.82 0.09
C ARG A 293 -12.17 27.92 0.56
N ASN A 294 -12.50 27.43 1.75
CA ASN A 294 -13.80 27.66 2.41
C ASN A 294 -13.68 28.74 3.48
#